data_AF-A0A9D9FV26-F1
#
_entry.id   AF-A0A9D9FV26-F1
#
_cell.length_a   1.000
_cell.length_b   1.000
_cell.length_c   1.000
_cell.angle_alpha   90.00
_cell.angle_beta   90.00
_cell.angle_gamma   90.00
#
_symmetry.space_group_name_H-M   'P 1'
#
loop_
_entity.id
_entity.type
_entity.pdbx_description
1 polymer ?
#
loop_
_entity_poly.entity_id
_entity_poly.type
_entity_poly.pdbx_seq_one_letter_code
_entity_poly.pdbx_strand_id
1 'polypeptide(L)'
;MRNPIVYLILLVLFGLLVLIRVFENELFYDPYLLFFQSDYLQMDFPRREVFKLTLYTTLRYVLNTIISLGIIYVFFRDVSIVKFSAFFYLFAYVILLCFFLYFVIHPKQEDYYLFFNFRRFLIQPILLLLLLPAFYYHKL
;
A
#
# COMPACT_ATOMS: atom_id res chain seq x y z
N MET A 1 10.42 6.52 -30.43
CA MET A 1 9.05 5.98 -30.34
C MET A 1 9.05 4.83 -29.34
N ARG A 2 8.27 4.92 -28.25
CA ARG A 2 8.25 3.88 -27.21
C ARG A 2 7.48 2.67 -27.75
N ASN A 3 8.08 1.48 -27.75
CA ASN A 3 7.46 0.27 -28.32
C ASN A 3 6.05 0.03 -27.75
N PRO A 4 5.07 -0.40 -28.57
CA PRO A 4 3.70 -0.68 -28.13
C PRO A 4 3.64 -1.69 -26.97
N ILE A 5 4.62 -2.60 -26.92
CA ILE A 5 4.82 -3.59 -25.86
C ILE A 5 4.93 -2.93 -24.47
N VAL A 6 5.55 -1.75 -24.36
CA VAL A 6 5.72 -1.04 -23.08
C VAL A 6 4.37 -0.58 -22.54
N TYR A 7 3.47 -0.12 -23.41
CA TYR A 7 2.13 0.30 -23.00
C TYR A 7 1.27 -0.89 -22.56
N LEU A 8 1.40 -2.03 -23.24
CA LEU A 8 0.74 -3.27 -22.83
C LEU A 8 1.22 -3.73 -21.44
N ILE A 9 2.53 -3.73 -21.20
CA ILE A 9 3.09 -4.10 -19.89
C ILE A 9 2.58 -3.16 -18.79
N LEU A 10 2.57 -1.84 -19.03
CA LEU A 10 2.04 -0.89 -18.07
C LEU A 10 0.55 -1.15 -17.77
N LEU A 11 -0.27 -1.40 -18.81
CA LEU A 11 -1.68 -1.71 -18.64
C LEU A 11 -1.88 -2.96 -17.77
N VAL A 12 -1.08 -4.02 -17.99
CA VAL A 12 -1.12 -5.22 -17.16
C VAL A 12 -0.71 -4.91 -15.72
N LEU A 13 0.36 -4.15 -15.49
CA LEU A 13 0.82 -3.80 -14.14
C LEU A 13 -0.20 -2.95 -13.37
N PHE A 14 -0.79 -1.94 -14.02
CA PHE A 14 -1.88 -1.17 -13.42
C PHE A 14 -3.12 -2.03 -13.18
N GLY A 15 -3.44 -2.94 -14.11
CA GLY A 15 -4.50 -3.94 -13.93
C GLY A 15 -4.27 -4.79 -12.69
N LEU A 16 -3.05 -5.29 -12.46
CA LEU A 16 -2.70 -6.06 -11.27
C LEU A 16 -2.88 -5.26 -9.97
N LEU A 17 -2.52 -3.96 -9.95
CA LEU A 17 -2.79 -3.09 -8.80
C LEU A 17 -4.31 -2.98 -8.52
N VAL A 18 -5.13 -2.87 -9.56
CA VAL A 18 -6.59 -2.84 -9.44
C VAL A 18 -7.13 -4.17 -8.93
N LEU A 19 -6.61 -5.30 -9.40
CA LEU A 19 -7.03 -6.62 -8.93
C LEU A 19 -6.74 -6.82 -7.43
N ILE A 20 -5.59 -6.37 -6.93
CA ILE A 20 -5.27 -6.40 -5.49
C ILE A 20 -6.33 -5.64 -4.68
N ARG A 21 -6.83 -4.52 -5.22
CA ARG A 21 -7.87 -3.71 -4.59
C ARG A 21 -9.26 -4.35 -4.66
N VAL A 22 -9.63 -4.94 -5.80
CA VAL A 22 -10.94 -5.58 -5.99
C VAL A 22 -11.06 -6.83 -5.11
N PHE A 23 -10.03 -7.66 -5.07
CA PHE A 23 -10.01 -8.90 -4.30
C PHE A 23 -9.56 -8.69 -2.85
N GLU A 24 -9.59 -7.45 -2.34
CA GLU A 24 -9.04 -7.15 -1.02
C GLU A 24 -9.78 -7.84 0.13
N ASN A 25 -11.09 -8.09 -0.03
CA ASN A 25 -11.94 -8.72 0.98
C ASN A 25 -11.83 -10.25 0.98
N GLU A 26 -11.42 -10.84 -0.15
CA GLU A 26 -11.34 -12.31 -0.29
C GLU A 26 -9.91 -12.84 -0.07
N LEU A 27 -8.90 -12.13 -0.59
CA LEU A 27 -7.50 -12.56 -0.51
C LEU A 27 -6.84 -12.26 0.84
N PHE A 28 -7.41 -11.35 1.63
CA PHE A 28 -6.73 -10.81 2.80
C PHE A 28 -7.68 -10.64 3.98
N TYR A 29 -7.22 -11.10 5.14
CA TYR A 29 -7.95 -10.96 6.38
C TYR A 29 -7.84 -9.53 6.93
N ASP A 30 -8.95 -8.79 6.90
CA ASP A 30 -9.00 -7.43 7.43
C ASP A 30 -10.34 -7.11 8.10
N PRO A 31 -10.51 -7.43 9.40
CA PRO A 31 -11.76 -7.18 10.12
C PRO A 31 -12.10 -5.69 10.27
N TYR A 32 -11.13 -4.80 10.06
CA TYR A 32 -11.39 -3.38 10.14
C TYR A 32 -12.11 -2.82 8.92
N LEU A 33 -12.01 -3.47 7.76
CA LEU A 33 -12.70 -3.04 6.55
C LEU A 33 -14.22 -3.04 6.78
N LEU A 34 -14.75 -4.08 7.41
CA LEU A 34 -16.16 -4.19 7.81
C LEU A 34 -16.50 -3.28 9.00
N PHE A 35 -15.58 -3.12 9.96
CA PHE A 35 -15.78 -2.22 11.11
C PHE A 35 -15.98 -0.77 10.67
N PHE A 36 -15.13 -0.24 9.78
CA PHE A 36 -15.24 1.14 9.28
C PHE A 36 -16.41 1.35 8.30
N GLN A 37 -16.99 0.27 7.76
CA GLN A 37 -18.25 0.31 6.99
C GLN A 37 -19.49 0.30 7.89
N SER A 38 -19.34 -0.17 9.13
CA SER A 38 -20.38 -0.21 10.16
C SER A 38 -20.36 1.09 10.98
N ASP A 39 -21.28 1.25 11.93
CA ASP A 39 -21.36 2.42 12.83
C ASP A 39 -20.19 2.43 13.84
N TYR A 40 -18.98 2.71 13.33
CA TYR A 40 -17.69 2.62 14.03
C TYR A 40 -17.55 3.60 15.20
N LEU A 41 -18.47 4.57 15.31
CA LEU A 41 -18.52 5.54 16.41
C LEU A 41 -19.17 4.96 17.68
N GLN A 42 -19.90 3.84 17.57
CA GLN A 42 -20.66 3.25 18.68
C GLN A 42 -20.22 1.81 19.01
N MET A 43 -19.33 1.22 18.21
CA MET A 43 -18.89 -0.17 18.37
C MET A 43 -17.49 -0.27 18.98
N ASP A 44 -17.31 -1.23 19.88
CA ASP A 44 -15.99 -1.62 20.37
C ASP A 44 -15.14 -2.20 19.25
N PHE A 45 -13.83 -1.93 19.31
CA PHE A 45 -12.88 -2.45 18.34
C PHE A 45 -13.02 -3.99 18.24
N PRO A 46 -13.14 -4.57 17.03
CA PRO A 46 -13.37 -5.99 16.87
C PRO A 46 -12.24 -6.80 17.52
N ARG A 47 -12.56 -7.99 18.04
CA ARG A 47 -11.56 -8.98 18.44
C ARG A 47 -10.70 -9.33 17.22
N ARG A 48 -9.39 -9.18 17.37
CA ARG A 48 -8.44 -9.33 16.27
C ARG A 48 -7.32 -10.27 16.62
N GLU A 49 -6.99 -11.12 15.67
CA GLU A 49 -5.69 -11.79 15.63
C GLU A 49 -4.66 -10.82 15.07
N VAL A 50 -3.96 -10.11 15.96
CA VAL A 50 -2.95 -9.10 15.62
C VAL A 50 -1.92 -9.66 14.65
N PHE A 51 -1.46 -10.89 14.87
CA PHE A 51 -0.50 -11.56 14.00
C PHE A 51 -1.03 -11.76 12.57
N LYS A 52 -2.23 -12.33 12.44
CA LYS A 52 -2.85 -12.61 11.14
C LYS A 52 -3.08 -11.32 10.35
N LEU A 53 -3.68 -10.32 10.99
CA LEU A 53 -3.89 -8.99 10.43
C LEU A 53 -2.59 -8.34 9.93
N THR A 54 -1.55 -8.34 10.76
CA THR A 54 -0.25 -7.76 10.39
C THR A 54 0.38 -8.50 9.21
N LEU A 55 0.28 -9.83 9.17
CA LEU A 55 0.79 -10.65 8.08
C LEU A 55 0.10 -10.31 6.75
N TYR A 56 -1.23 -10.27 6.72
CA TYR A 56 -1.95 -9.90 5.50
C TYR A 56 -1.71 -8.44 5.08
N THR A 57 -1.54 -7.52 6.04
CA THR A 57 -1.17 -6.12 5.75
C THR A 57 0.23 -6.04 5.13
N THR A 58 1.19 -6.79 5.69
CA THR A 58 2.54 -6.95 5.12
C THR A 58 2.48 -7.49 3.70
N LEU A 59 1.69 -8.54 3.47
CA LEU A 59 1.58 -9.19 2.16
C LEU A 59 1.00 -8.24 1.11
N ARG A 60 -0.04 -7.47 1.46
CA ARG A 60 -0.57 -6.39 0.60
C ARG A 60 0.51 -5.37 0.26
N TYR A 61 1.22 -4.88 1.28
CA TYR A 61 2.27 -3.89 1.09
C TYR A 61 3.36 -4.38 0.13
N VAL A 62 3.84 -5.61 0.34
CA VAL A 62 4.88 -6.23 -0.50
C VAL A 62 4.41 -6.39 -1.94
N LEU A 63 3.19 -6.92 -2.16
CA LEU A 63 2.65 -7.07 -3.52
C LEU A 63 2.52 -5.72 -4.24
N ASN A 64 1.96 -4.72 -3.57
CA ASN A 64 1.85 -3.36 -4.11
C ASN A 64 3.24 -2.78 -4.42
N THR A 65 4.22 -3.00 -3.54
CA THR A 65 5.59 -2.51 -3.72
C THR A 65 6.26 -3.18 -4.93
N ILE A 66 6.16 -4.49 -5.08
CA ILE A 66 6.75 -5.23 -6.21
C ILE A 66 6.18 -4.71 -7.54
N ILE A 67 4.86 -4.57 -7.64
CA ILE A 67 4.21 -4.07 -8.86
C ILE A 67 4.58 -2.60 -9.10
N SER A 68 4.62 -1.78 -8.05
CA SER A 68 4.99 -0.36 -8.14
C SER A 68 6.44 -0.17 -8.61
N LEU A 69 7.38 -0.95 -8.10
CA LEU A 69 8.77 -0.95 -8.56
C LEU A 69 8.87 -1.41 -10.01
N GLY A 70 8.07 -2.40 -10.43
CA GLY A 70 7.93 -2.80 -11.82
C GLY A 70 7.47 -1.65 -12.72
N ILE A 71 6.47 -0.87 -12.29
CA ILE A 71 5.98 0.30 -13.02
C ILE A 71 7.08 1.37 -13.13
N ILE A 72 7.77 1.68 -12.03
CA ILE A 72 8.88 2.66 -12.00
C ILE A 72 10.01 2.20 -12.95
N TYR A 73 10.38 0.92 -12.92
CA TYR A 73 11.39 0.37 -13.83
C TYR A 73 10.99 0.52 -15.30
N VAL A 74 9.74 0.20 -15.65
CA VAL A 74 9.25 0.31 -17.03
C VAL A 74 9.21 1.76 -17.50
N PHE A 75 8.88 2.70 -16.61
CA PHE A 75 8.76 4.13 -16.93
C PHE A 75 10.11 4.81 -17.11
N PHE A 76 11.05 4.61 -16.17
CA PHE A 76 12.34 5.31 -16.15
C PHE A 76 13.48 4.52 -16.80
N ARG A 77 13.37 3.18 -16.84
CA ARG A 77 14.39 2.22 -17.29
C ARG A 77 15.76 2.42 -16.63
N ASP A 78 15.76 2.91 -15.40
CA ASP A 78 16.96 3.21 -14.63
C ASP A 78 16.98 2.40 -13.34
N VAL A 79 17.99 1.54 -13.19
CA VAL A 79 18.16 0.67 -12.03
C VAL A 79 18.45 1.48 -10.76
N SER A 80 19.11 2.64 -10.88
CA SER A 80 19.43 3.50 -9.74
C SER A 80 18.17 4.09 -9.12
N ILE A 81 17.22 4.56 -9.95
CA ILE A 81 15.91 5.06 -9.51
C ILE A 81 15.12 3.95 -8.81
N VAL A 82 15.15 2.73 -9.36
CA VAL A 82 14.46 1.58 -8.76
C VAL A 82 15.07 1.18 -7.43
N LYS A 83 16.41 1.17 -7.30
CA LYS A 83 17.09 0.88 -6.02
C LYS A 83 16.74 1.91 -4.96
N PHE A 84 16.78 3.20 -5.31
CA PHE A 84 16.38 4.26 -4.39
C PHE A 84 14.90 4.13 -3.99
N SER A 85 14.03 3.86 -4.96
CA SER A 85 12.61 3.61 -4.68
C SER A 85 12.44 2.45 -3.72
N ALA A 86 13.09 1.31 -3.97
CA ALA A 86 13.01 0.12 -3.11
C ALA A 86 13.45 0.42 -1.67
N PHE A 87 14.52 1.18 -1.50
CA PHE A 87 14.97 1.64 -0.18
C PHE A 87 13.93 2.56 0.48
N PHE A 88 13.36 3.50 -0.27
CA PHE A 88 12.32 4.40 0.22
C PHE A 88 11.06 3.66 0.65
N TYR A 89 10.60 2.68 -0.14
CA TYR A 89 9.49 1.80 0.23
C TYR A 89 9.82 1.03 1.51
N LEU A 90 10.99 0.40 1.62
CA LEU A 90 11.38 -0.33 2.81
C LEU A 90 11.39 0.57 4.07
N PHE A 91 11.94 1.77 3.96
CA PHE A 91 11.97 2.73 5.06
C PHE A 91 10.56 3.19 5.46
N ALA A 92 9.74 3.56 4.48
CA ALA A 92 8.35 3.94 4.71
C ALA A 92 7.55 2.81 5.35
N TYR A 93 7.77 1.56 4.91
CA TYR A 93 7.14 0.37 5.47
C TYR A 93 7.42 0.21 6.97
N VAL A 94 8.69 0.28 7.37
CA VAL A 94 9.08 0.11 8.78
C VAL A 94 8.40 1.16 9.66
N ILE A 95 8.42 2.43 9.23
CA ILE A 95 7.78 3.53 9.97
C ILE A 95 6.28 3.29 10.07
N LEU A 96 5.61 3.06 8.93
CA LEU A 96 4.16 2.88 8.87
C LEU A 96 3.70 1.64 9.65
N LEU A 97 4.49 0.56 9.63
CA LEU A 97 4.21 -0.65 10.38
C LEU A 97 4.29 -0.42 11.89
N CYS A 98 5.29 0.33 12.36
CA CYS A 98 5.39 0.71 13.78
C CYS A 98 4.15 1.51 14.23
N PHE A 99 3.74 2.50 13.44
CA PHE A 99 2.51 3.26 13.70
C PHE A 99 1.27 2.35 13.67
N PHE A 100 1.17 1.46 12.69
CA PHE A 100 0.06 0.51 12.58
C PHE A 100 -0.04 -0.38 13.83
N LEU A 101 1.07 -0.98 14.27
CA LEU A 101 1.10 -1.82 15.47
C LEU A 101 0.73 -1.05 16.73
N TYR A 102 1.20 0.20 16.88
CA TYR A 102 0.84 1.07 18.00
C TYR A 102 -0.69 1.23 18.11
N PHE A 103 -1.36 1.59 17.02
CA PHE A 103 -2.82 1.75 17.01
C PHE A 103 -3.58 0.44 17.19
N VAL A 104 -3.02 -0.68 16.71
CA VAL A 104 -3.63 -2.01 16.88
C VAL A 104 -3.62 -2.44 18.35
N ILE A 105 -2.53 -2.14 19.08
CA ILE A 105 -2.30 -2.53 20.48
C ILE A 105 -2.92 -1.53 21.48
N HIS A 106 -3.01 -0.25 21.13
CA HIS A 106 -3.57 0.82 21.98
C HIS A 106 -4.76 1.51 21.29
N PRO A 107 -5.91 0.86 21.29
CA PRO A 107 -6.96 1.18 20.36
C PRO A 107 -7.93 2.20 21.02
N LYS A 108 -7.81 3.50 20.69
CA LYS A 108 -8.64 4.60 21.24
C LYS A 108 -9.61 5.17 20.21
N GLN A 109 -10.87 5.45 20.60
CA GLN A 109 -11.92 5.97 19.70
C GLN A 109 -11.54 7.27 18.99
N GLU A 110 -10.90 8.20 19.71
CA GLU A 110 -10.43 9.48 19.17
C GLU A 110 -9.44 9.32 18.00
N ASP A 111 -8.68 8.21 18.00
CA ASP A 111 -7.62 7.93 17.03
C ASP A 111 -8.09 7.11 15.82
N TYR A 112 -9.37 6.72 15.75
CA TYR A 112 -9.89 5.85 14.68
C TYR A 112 -9.70 6.47 13.29
N TYR A 113 -9.94 7.79 13.19
CA TYR A 113 -9.74 8.53 11.96
C TYR A 113 -8.27 8.51 11.53
N LEU A 114 -7.34 8.72 12.46
CA LEU A 114 -5.91 8.69 12.18
C LEU A 114 -5.48 7.29 11.72
N PHE A 115 -5.86 6.26 12.47
CA PHE A 115 -5.54 4.86 12.12
C PHE A 115 -6.04 4.48 10.73
N PHE A 116 -7.28 4.86 10.40
CA PHE A 116 -7.86 4.60 9.09
C PHE A 116 -7.07 5.26 7.95
N ASN A 117 -6.61 6.50 8.15
CA ASN A 117 -5.79 7.20 7.16
C ASN A 117 -4.39 6.58 7.02
N PHE A 118 -3.72 6.26 8.13
CA PHE A 118 -2.40 5.61 8.10
C PHE A 118 -2.43 4.26 7.39
N ARG A 119 -3.49 3.47 7.58
CA ARG A 119 -3.66 2.18 6.88
C ARG A 119 -3.70 2.31 5.37
N ARG A 120 -4.22 3.41 4.82
CA ARG A 120 -4.27 3.61 3.36
C ARG A 120 -2.88 3.71 2.76
N PHE A 121 -1.91 4.28 3.47
CA PHE A 121 -0.51 4.32 3.01
C PHE A 121 0.14 2.93 2.93
N LEU A 122 -0.31 1.98 3.75
CA LEU A 122 0.17 0.60 3.72
C LEU A 122 -0.55 -0.26 2.66
N ILE A 123 -1.84 -0.01 2.47
CA ILE A 123 -2.72 -0.87 1.65
C ILE A 123 -2.79 -0.41 0.19
N GLN A 124 -2.68 0.90 -0.06
CA GLN A 124 -2.84 1.49 -1.38
C GLN A 124 -1.47 1.90 -1.96
N PRO A 125 -1.30 1.90 -3.31
CA PRO A 125 -0.06 2.29 -3.97
C PRO A 125 0.13 3.83 -3.98
N ILE A 126 -0.09 4.52 -2.86
CA ILE A 126 0.05 5.98 -2.73
C ILE A 126 1.50 6.40 -2.95
N LEU A 127 2.45 5.61 -2.44
CA LEU A 127 3.88 5.86 -2.64
C LEU A 127 4.28 5.85 -4.12
N LEU A 128 3.61 5.04 -4.95
CA LEU A 128 3.85 5.02 -6.39
C LEU A 128 3.42 6.35 -7.01
N LEU A 129 2.21 6.81 -6.67
CA LEU A 129 1.67 8.08 -7.15
C LEU A 129 2.54 9.27 -6.73
N LEU A 130 3.20 9.18 -5.57
CA LEU A 130 4.15 10.19 -5.10
C LEU A 130 5.49 10.15 -5.85
N LEU A 131 6.06 8.95 -6.03
CA LEU A 131 7.40 8.77 -6.59
C LEU A 131 7.46 9.01 -8.10
N LEU A 132 6.40 8.66 -8.83
CA LEU A 132 6.35 8.80 -10.29
C LEU A 132 6.55 10.26 -10.76
N PRO A 133 5.80 11.27 -10.27
CA PRO A 133 6.07 12.67 -10.61
C PRO A 133 7.40 13.17 -10.04
N ALA A 134 7.80 12.74 -8.84
CA ALA A 134 9.04 13.18 -8.22
C ALA A 134 10.27 12.84 -9.10
N PHE A 135 10.36 11.61 -9.59
CA PHE A 135 11.44 11.23 -10.52
C PHE A 135 11.27 11.82 -11.91
N TYR A 136 10.03 12.06 -12.34
CA TYR A 136 9.79 12.71 -13.63
C TYR A 136 10.36 14.13 -13.63
N TYR A 137 10.13 14.91 -12.57
CA TYR A 137 10.71 16.24 -12.41
C TYR A 137 12.22 16.23 -12.20
N HIS A 138 12.77 15.24 -11.48
CA HIS A 138 14.22 15.14 -11.29
C HIS A 138 14.98 14.82 -12.59
N LYS A 139 14.34 14.13 -13.54
CA LYS A 139 14.95 13.72 -14.82
C LYS A 139 14.75 14.77 -15.93
N LEU A 140 13.91 15.78 -15.69
CA LEU A 140 13.72 16.97 -16.53
C LEU A 140 14.95 17.88 -16.43
#